data_AF-A0A165EE96-F1
#
_entry.id   AF-A0A165EE96-F1
#
_cell.length_a   1.000
_cell.length_b   1.000
_cell.length_c   1.000
_cell.angle_alpha   90.00
_cell.angle_beta   90.00
_cell.angle_gamma   90.00
#
_symmetry.space_group_name_H-M   'P 1'
#
loop_
_entity.id
_entity.type
_entity.pdbx_description
1 polymer ?
#
loop_
_entity_poly.entity_id
_entity_poly.type
_entity_poly.pdbx_seq_one_letter_code
_entity_poly.pdbx_strand_id
1 'polypeptide(L)'
;MSARTATLVHLTPSLPFPLRITHLLLPAHAHISRGTNILYYEYASHGVELDGAGPAGGARKGRGETRTGAWECPVEGEIVCWRVGKGDLVKDASKPIIEILEPCRHEEQVNGLCLLCLKDVSGVDYSGFSDASRATVAMVHDASSITVSPEVAARLESENATRLLGSRKLSLVVDLDQTIIQATVDPTVGEWIDQGLAYEEGREGARRNVNWDALRDVGRFRLQEERRVLDTTYYIKPRPGLHAFLTRLSALYEMHVYTMGTRSYASQVVRLIDPTGAFFGSRVLSRDESGSLQFKNLTRLFPCNTRSAVIIDDRADVWELSRANLVKVVPYDFFSVGDINGTFLPAVQPSSLLPSSSSSSSPSPPASASATSASASPSSGPGTPDAPAATDLIPTVALALEEAESSEAEAQGAANGHAVAVAVAGEDSPATTITAVAELEEEPVGERALLTNDDHELERVLRILEEIHRRYFEQYDLYARDKAHHREPSVMEIIPEMKAAVLAGVHLVFSSLIPIDMPPQNTDLWRQALQFGAACYTRVTREVTHVVAAKRGTEKVRQALAKAHCAIVNPYWFLDSVAAWERKREEDYPL
;
A
#
# COMPACT_ATOMS: atom_id res chain seq x y z
N MET A 1 -7.70 -34.03 15.99
CA MET A 1 -9.11 -33.68 15.72
C MET A 1 -9.35 -32.33 16.34
N SER A 2 -9.64 -31.29 15.55
CA SER A 2 -9.98 -29.98 16.11
C SER A 2 -11.31 -30.08 16.88
N ALA A 3 -11.42 -29.39 18.00
CA ALA A 3 -12.70 -29.28 18.70
C ALA A 3 -13.67 -28.50 17.81
N ARG A 4 -14.75 -29.15 17.36
CA ARG A 4 -15.75 -28.50 16.51
C ARG A 4 -16.54 -27.49 17.35
N THR A 5 -16.33 -26.21 17.07
CA THR A 5 -17.13 -25.11 17.62
C THR A 5 -18.55 -25.18 17.07
N ALA A 6 -19.55 -24.99 17.94
CA ALA A 6 -20.94 -24.91 17.54
C ALA A 6 -21.25 -23.54 16.93
N THR A 7 -22.01 -23.52 15.83
CA THR A 7 -22.48 -22.28 15.21
C THR A 7 -23.62 -21.70 16.05
N LEU A 8 -23.48 -20.44 16.45
CA LEU A 8 -24.52 -19.67 17.13
C LEU A 8 -25.51 -19.15 16.07
N VAL A 9 -26.77 -19.60 16.13
CA VAL A 9 -27.78 -19.23 15.12
C VAL A 9 -28.80 -18.25 15.70
N HIS A 10 -29.06 -17.22 14.91
CA HIS A 10 -29.93 -16.10 15.24
C HIS A 10 -31.22 -16.17 14.41
N LEU A 11 -32.29 -15.54 14.89
CA LEU A 11 -33.49 -15.30 14.07
C LEU A 11 -33.17 -14.31 12.94
N THR A 12 -33.88 -14.42 11.82
CA THR A 12 -33.67 -13.52 10.68
C THR A 12 -34.13 -12.08 11.01
N PRO A 13 -33.35 -11.02 10.69
CA PRO A 13 -33.71 -9.64 10.99
C PRO A 13 -35.02 -9.14 10.35
N SER A 14 -35.48 -9.82 9.29
CA SER A 14 -36.73 -9.54 8.59
C SER A 14 -37.99 -10.05 9.32
N LEU A 15 -37.86 -10.78 10.43
CA LEU A 15 -39.02 -11.21 11.21
C LEU A 15 -39.72 -10.03 11.91
N PRO A 16 -41.04 -10.14 12.15
CA PRO A 16 -41.82 -9.10 12.81
C PRO A 16 -41.55 -9.09 14.32
N PHE A 17 -40.45 -8.45 14.72
CA PHE A 17 -40.10 -8.23 16.12
C PHE A 17 -40.93 -7.07 16.75
N PRO A 18 -41.16 -7.09 18.08
CA PRO A 18 -40.87 -8.19 19.00
C PRO A 18 -41.80 -9.38 18.74
N LEU A 19 -41.31 -10.59 19.03
CA LEU A 19 -42.05 -11.85 18.86
C LEU A 19 -41.91 -12.73 20.10
N ARG A 20 -42.92 -13.55 20.40
CA ARG A 20 -42.90 -14.52 21.50
C ARG A 20 -42.77 -15.94 20.96
N ILE A 21 -41.87 -16.73 21.55
CA ILE A 21 -41.67 -18.14 21.19
C ILE A 21 -42.84 -18.97 21.73
N THR A 22 -43.60 -19.65 20.85
CA THR A 22 -44.76 -20.46 21.27
C THR A 22 -44.42 -21.95 21.40
N HIS A 23 -43.59 -22.47 20.50
CA HIS A 23 -43.16 -23.88 20.50
C HIS A 23 -41.74 -24.04 19.95
N LEU A 24 -40.93 -24.83 20.65
CA LEU A 24 -39.70 -25.44 20.12
C LEU A 24 -40.08 -26.85 19.64
N LEU A 25 -39.79 -27.18 18.38
CA LEU A 25 -40.29 -28.41 17.77
C LEU A 25 -39.39 -29.63 17.99
N LEU A 26 -38.12 -29.40 18.35
CA LEU A 26 -37.11 -30.45 18.44
C LEU A 26 -36.28 -30.32 19.74
N PRO A 27 -35.90 -31.44 20.38
CA PRO A 27 -35.04 -31.44 21.55
C PRO A 27 -33.58 -31.16 21.18
N ALA A 28 -32.73 -30.95 22.20
CA ALA A 28 -31.29 -31.07 22.03
C ALA A 28 -30.91 -32.49 21.54
N HIS A 29 -29.78 -32.59 20.85
CA HIS A 29 -29.27 -33.78 20.14
C HIS A 29 -30.12 -34.24 18.95
N ALA A 30 -31.16 -33.50 18.55
CA ALA A 30 -31.86 -33.75 17.29
C ALA A 30 -31.01 -33.28 16.10
N HIS A 31 -30.93 -34.11 15.05
CA HIS A 31 -30.38 -33.71 13.77
C HIS A 31 -31.44 -33.00 12.92
N ILE A 32 -31.03 -31.93 12.24
CA ILE A 32 -31.88 -31.14 11.34
C ILE A 32 -31.21 -30.92 9.98
N SER A 33 -32.04 -30.89 8.94
CA SER A 33 -31.65 -30.41 7.61
C SER A 33 -31.90 -28.90 7.52
N ARG A 34 -31.14 -28.21 6.67
CA ARG A 34 -31.42 -26.80 6.32
C ARG A 34 -32.84 -26.66 5.75
N GLY A 35 -33.52 -25.57 6.11
CA GLY A 35 -34.93 -25.33 5.78
C GLY A 35 -35.92 -26.07 6.68
N THR A 36 -35.49 -26.88 7.66
CA THR A 36 -36.42 -27.51 8.61
C THR A 36 -37.07 -26.44 9.48
N ASN A 37 -38.40 -26.39 9.53
CA ASN A 37 -39.14 -25.62 10.52
C ASN A 37 -38.87 -26.22 11.92
N ILE A 38 -38.24 -25.45 12.80
CA ILE A 38 -37.87 -25.89 14.16
C ILE A 38 -38.53 -25.10 15.28
N LEU A 39 -39.25 -24.02 14.95
CA LEU A 39 -39.79 -23.08 15.93
C LEU A 39 -41.07 -22.40 15.42
N TYR A 40 -42.09 -22.35 16.27
CA TYR A 40 -43.24 -21.45 16.08
C TYR A 40 -43.13 -20.24 17.01
N TYR A 41 -43.56 -19.09 16.49
CA TYR A 41 -43.63 -17.83 17.22
C TYR A 41 -44.97 -17.14 17.00
N GLU A 42 -45.28 -16.15 17.84
CA GLU A 42 -46.39 -15.23 17.67
C GLU A 42 -45.91 -13.77 17.72
N TYR A 43 -46.60 -12.89 17.01
CA TYR A 43 -46.30 -11.47 16.94
C TYR A 43 -47.59 -10.64 16.84
N ALA A 44 -47.52 -9.36 17.24
CA ALA A 44 -48.66 -8.45 17.14
C ALA A 44 -48.75 -7.81 15.75
N SER A 45 -49.97 -7.69 15.22
CA SER A 45 -50.25 -6.78 14.10
C SER A 45 -50.27 -5.32 14.57
N HIS A 46 -50.06 -4.37 13.64
CA HIS A 46 -49.91 -2.93 13.91
C HIS A 46 -50.92 -2.39 14.95
N GLY A 47 -50.41 -1.80 16.04
CA GLY A 47 -51.22 -1.13 17.06
C GLY A 47 -51.55 -1.96 18.31
N VAL A 48 -51.00 -3.17 18.44
CA VAL A 48 -51.10 -4.00 19.67
C VAL A 48 -49.71 -4.27 20.24
N GLU A 49 -49.62 -4.19 21.56
CA GLU A 49 -48.45 -4.64 22.33
C GLU A 49 -48.61 -6.15 22.65
N LEU A 50 -47.51 -6.91 22.58
CA LEU A 50 -47.44 -8.28 23.12
C LEU A 50 -47.43 -8.20 24.66
N ASP A 51 -48.59 -7.87 25.23
CA ASP A 51 -48.74 -7.41 26.61
C ASP A 51 -48.15 -8.39 27.64
N GLY A 52 -47.55 -7.82 28.69
CA GLY A 52 -46.87 -8.58 29.74
C GLY A 52 -46.43 -7.80 30.99
N ALA A 53 -46.51 -6.46 31.02
CA ALA A 53 -46.33 -5.65 32.23
C ALA A 53 -46.88 -4.21 32.05
N GLY A 54 -48.15 -3.98 32.42
CA GLY A 54 -48.78 -2.65 32.38
C GLY A 54 -50.05 -2.63 33.23
N PRO A 55 -50.35 -1.54 33.97
CA PRO A 55 -51.39 -1.56 35.02
C PRO A 55 -52.81 -1.55 34.45
N ALA A 56 -53.74 -2.12 35.24
CA ALA A 56 -55.16 -2.16 34.91
C ALA A 56 -55.78 -0.74 34.85
N GLY A 57 -55.91 -0.20 33.63
CA GLY A 57 -56.56 1.08 33.34
C GLY A 57 -57.19 1.04 31.95
N GLY A 58 -58.52 1.11 31.89
CA GLY A 58 -59.26 0.84 30.66
C GLY A 58 -59.15 1.94 29.59
N ALA A 59 -58.65 1.56 28.42
CA ALA A 59 -58.96 2.22 27.14
C ALA A 59 -59.25 1.13 26.10
N ARG A 60 -60.17 1.40 25.16
CA ARG A 60 -60.49 0.46 24.07
C ARG A 60 -59.31 0.37 23.08
N LYS A 61 -58.29 -0.46 23.38
CA LYS A 61 -57.30 -0.92 22.39
C LYS A 61 -58.07 -1.51 21.19
N GLY A 62 -57.65 -1.15 19.98
CA GLY A 62 -58.16 -1.79 18.77
C GLY A 62 -57.93 -3.29 18.83
N ARG A 63 -58.82 -4.08 18.21
CA ARG A 63 -58.78 -5.55 18.24
C ARG A 63 -57.71 -6.08 17.27
N GLY A 64 -56.46 -5.68 17.48
CA GLY A 64 -55.32 -6.18 16.71
C GLY A 64 -55.15 -7.66 16.95
N GLU A 65 -54.95 -8.39 15.87
CA GLU A 65 -54.85 -9.84 15.88
C GLU A 65 -53.41 -10.25 16.15
N THR A 66 -53.22 -11.13 17.13
CA THR A 66 -51.97 -11.88 17.28
C THR A 66 -51.86 -12.84 16.10
N ARG A 67 -50.76 -12.77 15.37
CA ARG A 67 -50.46 -13.65 14.23
C ARG A 67 -49.39 -14.65 14.64
N THR A 68 -49.50 -15.87 14.13
CA THR A 68 -48.48 -16.92 14.30
C THR A 68 -47.59 -17.02 13.06
N GLY A 69 -46.34 -17.39 13.28
CA GLY A 69 -45.38 -17.66 12.23
C GLY A 69 -44.55 -18.91 12.54
N ALA A 70 -43.98 -19.49 11.48
CA ALA A 70 -43.01 -20.58 11.54
C ALA A 70 -41.62 -20.01 11.24
N TRP A 71 -40.57 -20.59 11.83
CA TRP A 71 -39.19 -20.25 11.51
C TRP A 71 -38.37 -21.50 11.14
N GLU A 72 -37.77 -21.43 9.96
CA GLU A 72 -36.97 -22.48 9.35
C GLU A 72 -35.50 -22.24 9.64
N CYS A 73 -34.76 -23.30 9.99
CA CYS A 73 -33.36 -23.17 10.31
C CYS A 73 -32.50 -22.97 9.04
N PRO A 74 -31.65 -21.93 8.96
CA PRO A 74 -30.80 -21.69 7.79
C PRO A 74 -29.61 -22.66 7.69
N VAL A 75 -29.39 -23.53 8.68
CA VAL A 75 -28.25 -24.46 8.75
C VAL A 75 -28.69 -25.90 9.01
N GLU A 76 -27.83 -26.86 8.65
CA GLU A 76 -27.99 -28.29 8.96
C GLU A 76 -27.03 -28.70 10.09
N GLY A 77 -27.39 -29.68 10.92
CA GLY A 77 -26.51 -30.16 11.99
C GLY A 77 -27.22 -30.81 13.16
N GLU A 78 -26.49 -31.01 14.26
CA GLU A 78 -27.04 -31.45 15.55
C GLU A 78 -27.36 -30.24 16.43
N ILE A 79 -28.55 -30.18 17.03
CA ILE A 79 -28.87 -29.15 18.03
C ILE A 79 -28.06 -29.42 19.31
N VAL A 80 -27.11 -28.54 19.65
CA VAL A 80 -26.32 -28.66 20.89
C VAL A 80 -27.17 -28.19 22.08
N CYS A 81 -27.72 -26.99 22.01
CA CYS A 81 -28.64 -26.47 23.01
C CYS A 81 -29.54 -25.36 22.45
N TRP A 82 -30.69 -25.14 23.11
CA TRP A 82 -31.52 -23.96 22.89
C TRP A 82 -31.12 -22.86 23.89
N ARG A 83 -31.05 -21.61 23.40
CA ARG A 83 -30.76 -20.40 24.19
C ARG A 83 -32.02 -19.58 24.51
N VAL A 84 -33.19 -20.05 24.05
CA VAL A 84 -34.52 -19.53 24.36
C VAL A 84 -35.45 -20.67 24.77
N GLY A 85 -36.47 -20.35 25.57
CA GLY A 85 -37.53 -21.25 25.99
C GLY A 85 -38.90 -20.88 25.40
N LYS A 86 -39.87 -21.78 25.59
CA LYS A 86 -41.28 -21.49 25.32
C LYS A 86 -41.79 -20.36 26.23
N GLY A 87 -42.38 -19.33 25.64
CA GLY A 87 -42.93 -18.16 26.33
C GLY A 87 -42.02 -16.93 26.29
N ASP A 88 -40.75 -17.09 25.92
CA ASP A 88 -39.77 -16.01 25.86
C ASP A 88 -40.14 -14.95 24.81
N LEU A 89 -39.92 -13.69 25.15
CA LEU A 89 -40.14 -12.54 24.26
C LEU A 89 -38.80 -12.09 23.67
N VAL A 90 -38.60 -12.32 22.37
CA VAL A 90 -37.42 -11.89 21.62
C VAL A 90 -37.70 -10.52 21.01
N LYS A 91 -36.82 -9.56 21.31
CA LYS A 91 -37.00 -8.15 20.92
C LYS A 91 -36.43 -7.79 19.54
N ASP A 92 -35.45 -8.55 19.08
CA ASP A 92 -34.65 -8.31 17.87
C ASP A 92 -33.80 -9.56 17.56
N ALA A 93 -33.11 -9.55 16.43
CA ALA A 93 -32.23 -10.62 15.97
C ALA A 93 -30.83 -10.66 16.65
N SER A 94 -30.51 -9.75 17.58
CA SER A 94 -29.12 -9.60 18.09
C SER A 94 -28.62 -10.76 18.95
N LYS A 95 -29.51 -11.61 19.47
CA LYS A 95 -29.16 -12.71 20.37
C LYS A 95 -29.31 -14.08 19.68
N PRO A 96 -28.35 -15.00 19.87
CA PRO A 96 -28.49 -16.36 19.35
C PRO A 96 -29.58 -17.10 20.12
N ILE A 97 -30.41 -17.83 19.37
CA ILE A 97 -31.54 -18.60 19.92
C ILE A 97 -31.24 -20.09 20.04
N ILE A 98 -30.26 -20.61 19.30
CA ILE A 98 -29.89 -22.02 19.27
C ILE A 98 -28.41 -22.18 18.90
N GLU A 99 -27.78 -23.23 19.44
CA GLU A 99 -26.43 -23.67 19.07
C GLU A 99 -26.53 -24.94 18.23
N ILE A 100 -25.88 -24.95 17.06
CA ILE A 100 -25.92 -26.08 16.13
C ILE A 100 -24.50 -26.52 15.76
N LEU A 101 -24.25 -27.80 15.92
CA LEU A 101 -23.01 -28.44 15.47
C LEU A 101 -23.18 -28.82 13.99
N GLU A 102 -22.78 -27.91 13.10
CA GLU A 102 -22.82 -28.15 11.65
C GLU A 102 -21.83 -29.27 11.25
N PRO A 103 -22.19 -30.16 10.30
CA PRO A 103 -21.28 -31.19 9.81
C PRO A 103 -20.12 -30.59 9.00
N CYS A 104 -20.39 -29.46 8.33
CA CYS A 104 -19.43 -28.58 7.68
C CYS A 104 -19.95 -27.14 7.78
N ARG A 105 -19.09 -26.19 8.20
CA ARG A 105 -19.43 -24.75 8.29
C ARG A 105 -19.16 -23.98 6.98
N HIS A 106 -18.69 -24.67 5.94
CA HIS A 106 -18.29 -24.10 4.62
C HIS A 106 -17.25 -22.97 4.68
N GLU A 107 -16.36 -22.99 5.67
CA GLU A 107 -15.39 -21.91 5.95
C GLU A 107 -14.16 -21.90 5.04
N GLU A 108 -14.02 -22.88 4.15
CA GLU A 108 -12.89 -23.04 3.24
C GLU A 108 -13.47 -23.38 1.85
N GLN A 109 -13.28 -22.50 0.88
CA GLN A 109 -13.95 -22.54 -0.42
C GLN A 109 -12.97 -22.31 -1.58
N VAL A 110 -13.26 -22.91 -2.73
CA VAL A 110 -12.55 -22.66 -4.00
C VAL A 110 -13.55 -22.68 -5.15
N ASN A 111 -13.58 -21.63 -5.99
CA ASN A 111 -14.48 -21.54 -7.16
C ASN A 111 -15.96 -21.85 -6.84
N GLY A 112 -16.47 -21.43 -5.69
CA GLY A 112 -17.84 -21.72 -5.24
C GLY A 112 -18.08 -23.14 -4.71
N LEU A 113 -17.04 -23.97 -4.55
CA LEU A 113 -17.12 -25.29 -3.93
C LEU A 113 -16.45 -25.28 -2.56
N CYS A 114 -17.01 -25.96 -1.56
CA CYS A 114 -16.35 -26.12 -0.27
C CYS A 114 -15.23 -27.18 -0.31
N LEU A 115 -14.03 -26.84 0.17
CA LEU A 115 -12.86 -27.73 0.19
C LEU A 115 -13.01 -28.97 1.10
N LEU A 116 -13.90 -28.91 2.10
CA LEU A 116 -14.08 -29.99 3.09
C LEU A 116 -15.17 -31.00 2.71
N CYS A 117 -16.24 -30.56 2.03
CA CYS A 117 -17.40 -31.40 1.72
C CYS A 117 -17.77 -31.45 0.23
N LEU A 118 -17.09 -30.68 -0.62
CA LEU A 118 -17.31 -30.59 -2.08
C LEU A 118 -18.73 -30.16 -2.50
N LYS A 119 -19.55 -29.64 -1.57
CA LYS A 119 -20.83 -29.01 -1.89
C LYS A 119 -20.58 -27.70 -2.64
N ASP A 120 -21.44 -27.42 -3.62
CA ASP A 120 -21.59 -26.09 -4.20
C ASP A 120 -22.24 -25.17 -3.17
N VAL A 121 -21.58 -24.04 -2.92
CA VAL A 121 -21.91 -23.00 -1.94
C VAL A 121 -22.11 -21.63 -2.60
N SER A 122 -22.05 -21.56 -3.94
CA SER A 122 -22.28 -20.33 -4.73
C SER A 122 -23.74 -19.85 -4.69
N GLY A 123 -24.68 -20.75 -4.34
CA GLY A 123 -26.09 -20.43 -4.23
C GLY A 123 -26.44 -19.48 -3.07
N VAL A 124 -27.43 -18.63 -3.32
CA VAL A 124 -28.20 -17.93 -2.28
C VAL A 124 -29.53 -18.65 -2.14
N ASP A 125 -29.94 -19.00 -0.92
CA ASP A 125 -31.25 -19.61 -0.70
C ASP A 125 -32.39 -18.57 -0.64
N TYR A 126 -33.63 -19.04 -0.68
CA TYR A 126 -34.82 -18.18 -0.62
C TYR A 126 -34.99 -17.43 0.70
N SER A 127 -34.25 -17.80 1.75
CA SER A 127 -34.22 -17.09 3.04
C SER A 127 -33.21 -15.93 3.04
N GLY A 128 -32.42 -15.77 1.96
CA GLY A 128 -31.34 -14.81 1.84
C GLY A 128 -30.02 -15.27 2.45
N PHE A 129 -29.92 -16.53 2.89
CA PHE A 129 -28.70 -17.08 3.46
C PHE A 129 -27.84 -17.69 2.34
N SER A 130 -26.55 -17.33 2.31
CA SER A 130 -25.58 -17.84 1.35
C SER A 130 -24.33 -18.30 2.09
N ASP A 131 -23.87 -19.52 1.80
CA ASP A 131 -22.63 -20.03 2.39
C ASP A 131 -21.39 -19.34 1.78
N ALA A 132 -21.47 -18.83 0.54
CA ALA A 132 -20.41 -18.03 -0.07
C ALA A 132 -19.99 -16.83 0.82
N SER A 133 -20.93 -16.19 1.50
CA SER A 133 -20.64 -15.04 2.38
C SER A 133 -19.86 -15.40 3.66
N ARG A 134 -19.72 -16.70 3.98
CA ARG A 134 -18.91 -17.16 5.13
C ARG A 134 -17.40 -17.12 4.86
N ALA A 135 -16.98 -17.20 3.59
CA ALA A 135 -15.58 -17.28 3.20
C ALA A 135 -15.19 -16.09 2.31
N THR A 136 -14.87 -14.97 2.94
CA THR A 136 -14.59 -13.69 2.27
C THR A 136 -13.12 -13.33 2.20
N VAL A 137 -12.24 -14.03 2.94
CA VAL A 137 -10.80 -13.74 2.97
C VAL A 137 -10.09 -14.58 1.91
N ALA A 138 -9.65 -13.96 0.81
CA ALA A 138 -8.93 -14.64 -0.26
C ALA A 138 -7.52 -15.04 0.19
N MET A 139 -7.23 -16.35 0.24
CA MET A 139 -6.00 -16.90 0.79
C MET A 139 -5.02 -17.35 -0.30
N VAL A 140 -3.73 -17.13 -0.03
CA VAL A 140 -2.58 -17.59 -0.82
C VAL A 140 -2.41 -16.88 -2.17
N HIS A 141 -1.15 -16.63 -2.47
CA HIS A 141 -0.67 -15.81 -3.59
C HIS A 141 -0.54 -16.56 -4.91
N ASP A 142 -1.24 -17.68 -5.12
CA ASP A 142 -1.13 -18.50 -6.34
C ASP A 142 -2.46 -19.13 -6.76
N ALA A 143 -3.51 -18.96 -5.95
CA ALA A 143 -4.85 -19.46 -6.21
C ALA A 143 -5.87 -18.41 -5.76
N SER A 144 -6.05 -17.36 -6.57
CA SER A 144 -7.00 -16.26 -6.36
C SER A 144 -8.46 -16.73 -6.17
N SER A 145 -8.74 -17.99 -6.49
CA SER A 145 -10.01 -18.68 -6.29
C SER A 145 -10.25 -19.22 -4.87
N ILE A 146 -9.23 -19.32 -4.01
CA ILE A 146 -9.39 -19.86 -2.64
C ILE A 146 -9.79 -18.73 -1.68
N THR A 147 -10.92 -18.90 -1.01
CA THR A 147 -11.35 -18.04 0.09
C THR A 147 -11.59 -18.83 1.37
N VAL A 148 -11.39 -18.18 2.51
CA VAL A 148 -11.66 -18.75 3.84
C VAL A 148 -12.42 -17.78 4.74
N SER A 149 -12.98 -18.29 5.84
CA SER A 149 -13.61 -17.46 6.88
C SER A 149 -12.57 -16.63 7.63
N PRO A 150 -12.95 -15.46 8.18
CA PRO A 150 -12.06 -14.68 9.06
C PRO A 150 -11.50 -15.49 10.25
N GLU A 151 -12.26 -16.46 10.77
CA GLU A 151 -11.83 -17.36 11.86
C GLU A 151 -10.71 -18.31 11.40
N VAL A 152 -10.85 -18.89 10.20
CA VAL A 152 -9.82 -19.75 9.58
C VAL A 152 -8.57 -18.94 9.19
N ALA A 153 -8.75 -17.74 8.63
CA ALA A 153 -7.64 -16.85 8.28
C ALA A 153 -6.80 -16.48 9.52
N ALA A 154 -7.46 -16.03 10.60
CA ALA A 154 -6.79 -15.68 11.86
C ALA A 154 -6.03 -16.87 12.48
N ARG A 155 -6.59 -18.10 12.38
CA ARG A 155 -5.92 -19.32 12.84
C ARG A 155 -4.66 -19.62 12.02
N LEU A 156 -4.77 -19.62 10.70
CA LEU A 156 -3.63 -19.89 9.79
C LEU A 156 -2.52 -18.84 9.92
N GLU A 157 -2.89 -17.58 10.16
CA GLU A 157 -1.93 -16.50 10.42
C GLU A 157 -1.24 -16.66 11.78
N SER A 158 -1.96 -17.03 12.83
CA SER A 158 -1.40 -17.32 14.15
C SER A 158 -0.43 -18.52 14.14
N GLU A 159 -0.77 -19.57 13.40
CA GLU A 159 0.10 -20.72 13.16
C GLU A 159 1.37 -20.31 12.39
N ASN A 160 1.24 -19.48 11.35
CA ASN A 160 2.39 -18.94 10.60
C ASN A 160 3.27 -18.02 11.45
N ALA A 161 2.68 -17.10 12.24
CA ALA A 161 3.42 -16.24 13.15
C ALA A 161 4.20 -17.07 14.17
N THR A 162 3.56 -18.11 14.75
CA THR A 162 4.21 -19.04 15.68
C THR A 162 5.38 -19.79 15.03
N ARG A 163 5.21 -20.28 13.78
CA ARG A 163 6.28 -20.92 12.99
C ARG A 163 7.45 -19.97 12.74
N LEU A 164 7.17 -18.74 12.29
CA LEU A 164 8.17 -17.73 11.99
C LEU A 164 8.98 -17.37 13.25
N LEU A 165 8.30 -17.03 14.35
CA LEU A 165 8.93 -16.73 15.64
C LEU A 165 9.78 -17.92 16.16
N GLY A 166 9.28 -19.15 16.02
CA GLY A 166 10.03 -20.37 16.37
C GLY A 166 11.32 -20.56 15.55
N SER A 167 11.33 -20.11 14.30
CA SER A 167 12.53 -20.06 13.43
C SER A 167 13.36 -18.77 13.55
N ARG A 168 12.98 -17.86 14.47
CA ARG A 168 13.49 -16.48 14.61
C ARG A 168 13.47 -15.69 13.30
N LYS A 169 12.35 -15.76 12.58
CA LYS A 169 12.09 -14.97 11.37
C LYS A 169 10.94 -13.98 11.54
N LEU A 170 11.01 -12.92 10.75
CA LEU A 170 9.92 -11.95 10.51
C LEU A 170 9.35 -12.14 9.09
N SER A 171 8.27 -11.45 8.76
CA SER A 171 7.79 -11.35 7.37
C SER A 171 8.37 -10.11 6.70
N LEU A 172 8.82 -10.22 5.45
CA LEU A 172 9.26 -9.08 4.63
C LEU A 172 8.45 -9.01 3.33
N VAL A 173 7.79 -7.88 3.14
CA VAL A 173 7.12 -7.53 1.88
C VAL A 173 8.10 -6.74 1.03
N VAL A 174 8.30 -7.20 -0.21
CA VAL A 174 9.29 -6.69 -1.15
C VAL A 174 8.58 -6.24 -2.42
N ASP A 175 8.67 -4.95 -2.73
CA ASP A 175 8.31 -4.46 -4.06
C ASP A 175 9.39 -4.80 -5.11
N LEU A 176 9.03 -4.80 -6.39
CA LEU A 176 9.93 -5.12 -7.50
C LEU A 176 10.55 -3.88 -8.14
N ASP A 177 9.74 -3.08 -8.82
CA ASP A 177 10.14 -2.04 -9.77
C ASP A 177 10.67 -0.81 -9.04
N GLN A 178 11.86 -0.34 -9.42
CA GLN A 178 12.63 0.69 -8.69
C GLN A 178 13.01 0.33 -7.24
N THR A 179 12.55 -0.81 -6.70
CA THR A 179 12.94 -1.30 -5.37
C THR A 179 14.13 -2.27 -5.44
N ILE A 180 13.97 -3.44 -6.08
CA ILE A 180 15.03 -4.47 -6.23
C ILE A 180 15.43 -4.75 -7.69
N ILE A 181 14.64 -4.30 -8.65
CA ILE A 181 14.94 -4.33 -10.08
C ILE A 181 14.60 -2.98 -10.72
N GLN A 182 15.04 -2.75 -11.95
CA GLN A 182 14.40 -1.78 -12.85
C GLN A 182 14.11 -2.46 -14.17
N ALA A 183 12.98 -2.11 -14.78
CA ALA A 183 12.54 -2.66 -16.05
C ALA A 183 12.42 -1.58 -17.12
N THR A 184 12.72 -1.95 -18.36
CA THR A 184 12.48 -1.14 -19.54
C THR A 184 12.02 -2.00 -20.71
N VAL A 185 11.37 -1.37 -21.68
CA VAL A 185 10.93 -1.98 -22.95
C VAL A 185 11.63 -1.36 -24.16
N ASP A 186 12.65 -0.53 -23.93
CA ASP A 186 13.43 0.12 -24.98
C ASP A 186 14.22 -0.92 -25.80
N PRO A 187 14.00 -1.04 -27.12
CA PRO A 187 14.72 -1.98 -27.97
C PRO A 187 16.23 -1.72 -28.02
N THR A 188 16.68 -0.48 -27.78
CA THR A 188 18.10 -0.09 -27.77
C THR A 188 18.91 -0.89 -26.75
N VAL A 189 18.30 -1.27 -25.62
CA VAL A 189 18.94 -2.14 -24.61
C VAL A 189 19.21 -3.54 -25.19
N GLY A 190 18.28 -4.06 -26.00
CA GLY A 190 18.47 -5.32 -26.73
C GLY A 190 19.59 -5.23 -27.75
N GLU A 191 19.65 -4.14 -28.51
CA GLU A 191 20.72 -3.89 -29.48
C GLU A 191 22.10 -3.83 -28.81
N TRP A 192 22.22 -3.15 -27.67
CA TRP A 192 23.47 -3.07 -26.90
C TRP A 192 23.88 -4.42 -26.30
N ILE A 193 22.93 -5.22 -25.82
CA ILE A 193 23.18 -6.59 -25.35
C ILE A 193 23.65 -7.48 -26.50
N ASP A 194 22.97 -7.45 -27.65
CA ASP A 194 23.29 -8.32 -28.79
C ASP A 194 24.63 -7.92 -29.46
N GLN A 195 24.98 -6.63 -29.47
CA GLN A 195 26.32 -6.13 -29.82
C GLN A 195 27.39 -6.62 -28.84
N GLY A 196 27.12 -6.54 -27.54
CA GLY A 196 28.02 -7.01 -26.49
C GLY A 196 28.33 -8.50 -26.60
N LEU A 197 27.28 -9.33 -26.71
CA LEU A 197 27.40 -10.77 -26.93
C LEU A 197 28.17 -11.10 -28.23
N ALA A 198 27.88 -10.41 -29.33
CA ALA A 198 28.62 -10.59 -30.59
C ALA A 198 30.12 -10.26 -30.47
N TYR A 199 30.47 -9.27 -29.64
CA TYR A 199 31.86 -8.93 -29.33
C TYR A 199 32.55 -10.01 -28.48
N GLU A 200 31.87 -10.58 -27.47
CA GLU A 200 32.43 -11.64 -26.62
C GLU A 200 32.59 -12.98 -27.35
N GLU A 201 31.66 -13.29 -28.26
CA GLU A 201 31.76 -14.43 -29.17
C GLU A 201 32.84 -14.24 -30.25
N GLY A 202 33.44 -13.04 -30.36
CA GLY A 202 34.49 -12.74 -31.34
C GLY A 202 34.00 -12.69 -32.79
N ARG A 203 32.73 -12.31 -33.03
CA ARG A 203 32.18 -12.23 -34.38
C ARG A 203 32.90 -11.16 -35.21
N GLU A 204 33.15 -11.47 -36.49
CA GLU A 204 33.89 -10.57 -37.39
C GLU A 204 33.19 -9.20 -37.53
N GLY A 205 33.95 -8.12 -37.35
CA GLY A 205 33.44 -6.75 -37.38
C GLY A 205 32.72 -6.28 -36.11
N ALA A 206 32.49 -7.14 -35.11
CA ALA A 206 31.87 -6.74 -33.85
C ALA A 206 32.75 -5.76 -33.06
N ARG A 207 32.14 -4.71 -32.51
CA ARG A 207 32.78 -3.71 -31.66
C ARG A 207 32.18 -3.77 -30.25
N ARG A 208 33.01 -3.53 -29.24
CA ARG A 208 32.58 -3.48 -27.85
C ARG A 208 31.68 -2.27 -27.63
N ASN A 209 30.44 -2.50 -27.23
CA ASN A 209 29.55 -1.42 -26.79
C ASN A 209 30.02 -0.87 -25.42
N VAL A 210 30.05 0.45 -25.25
CA VAL A 210 30.53 1.09 -24.00
C VAL A 210 29.68 0.76 -22.77
N ASN A 211 28.40 0.44 -22.96
CA ASN A 211 27.48 0.06 -21.89
C ASN A 211 27.50 -1.45 -21.58
N TRP A 212 28.24 -2.27 -22.35
CA TRP A 212 28.15 -3.74 -22.26
C TRP A 212 28.41 -4.28 -20.85
N ASP A 213 29.44 -3.81 -20.15
CA ASP A 213 29.76 -4.30 -18.81
C ASP A 213 28.64 -4.06 -17.79
N ALA A 214 27.86 -2.99 -17.97
CA ALA A 214 26.73 -2.67 -17.12
C ALA A 214 25.48 -3.53 -17.43
N LEU A 215 25.43 -4.14 -18.62
CA LEU A 215 24.28 -4.89 -19.14
C LEU A 215 24.41 -6.42 -19.02
N ARG A 216 25.56 -6.94 -18.59
CA ARG A 216 25.88 -8.40 -18.53
C ARG A 216 24.88 -9.23 -17.73
N ASP A 217 24.26 -8.63 -16.74
CA ASP A 217 23.32 -9.22 -15.77
C ASP A 217 21.85 -8.87 -16.07
N VAL A 218 21.57 -8.18 -17.18
CA VAL A 218 20.21 -7.84 -17.61
C VAL A 218 19.52 -9.08 -18.19
N GLY A 219 18.46 -9.53 -17.51
CA GLY A 219 17.58 -10.56 -18.02
C GLY A 219 16.59 -9.99 -19.04
N ARG A 220 16.08 -10.83 -19.95
CA ARG A 220 15.01 -10.44 -20.88
C ARG A 220 13.96 -11.53 -21.06
N PHE A 221 12.70 -11.12 -21.19
CA PHE A 221 11.57 -12.00 -21.53
C PHE A 221 10.56 -11.27 -22.43
N ARG A 222 9.64 -12.04 -23.03
CA ARG A 222 8.51 -11.49 -23.78
C ARG A 222 7.20 -11.75 -23.05
N LEU A 223 6.29 -10.78 -23.12
CA LEU A 223 4.90 -10.94 -22.72
C LEU A 223 3.99 -10.44 -23.84
N GLN A 224 2.92 -11.20 -24.06
CA GLN A 224 1.79 -10.79 -24.86
C GLN A 224 0.78 -10.12 -23.92
N GLU A 225 0.69 -8.79 -23.96
CA GLU A 225 -0.37 -8.06 -23.24
C GLU A 225 -1.68 -8.16 -24.01
N GLU A 226 -2.79 -8.47 -23.34
CA GLU A 226 -4.11 -8.66 -23.97
C GLU A 226 -4.60 -7.45 -24.79
N ARG A 227 -4.03 -6.26 -24.54
CA ARG A 227 -4.38 -5.00 -25.22
C ARG A 227 -3.37 -4.59 -26.31
N ARG A 228 -2.33 -5.39 -26.58
CA ARG A 228 -1.32 -5.11 -27.62
C ARG A 228 -1.30 -6.20 -28.69
N VAL A 229 -1.17 -5.77 -29.94
CA VAL A 229 -1.10 -6.66 -31.12
C VAL A 229 0.27 -7.36 -31.26
N LEU A 230 1.29 -6.85 -30.56
CA LEU A 230 2.68 -7.32 -30.67
C LEU A 230 3.24 -7.67 -29.29
N ASP A 231 4.04 -8.75 -29.23
CA ASP A 231 4.82 -9.13 -28.06
C ASP A 231 5.73 -7.98 -27.61
N THR A 232 5.60 -7.58 -26.34
CA THR A 232 6.51 -6.61 -25.73
C THR A 232 7.68 -7.36 -25.10
N THR A 233 8.91 -6.97 -25.45
CA THR A 233 10.13 -7.50 -24.81
C THR A 233 10.49 -6.61 -23.63
N TYR A 234 10.65 -7.19 -22.45
CA TYR A 234 11.07 -6.50 -21.23
C TYR A 234 12.52 -6.84 -20.94
N TYR A 235 13.30 -5.83 -20.58
CA TYR A 235 14.68 -5.94 -20.09
C TYR A 235 14.67 -5.60 -18.61
N ILE A 236 15.15 -6.53 -17.78
CA ILE A 236 15.13 -6.46 -16.32
C ILE A 236 16.56 -6.36 -15.83
N LYS A 237 16.92 -5.24 -15.22
CA LYS A 237 18.18 -5.03 -14.52
C LYS A 237 18.00 -5.35 -13.04
N PRO A 238 18.67 -6.38 -12.49
CA PRO A 238 18.77 -6.58 -11.05
C PRO A 238 19.53 -5.42 -10.41
N ARG A 239 19.08 -4.95 -9.24
CA ARG A 239 19.82 -3.97 -8.45
C ARG A 239 21.13 -4.58 -7.93
N PRO A 240 22.27 -3.85 -7.88
CA PRO A 240 23.56 -4.43 -7.52
C PRO A 240 23.53 -5.14 -6.16
N GLY A 241 24.11 -6.34 -6.12
CA GLY A 241 24.15 -7.17 -4.91
C GLY A 241 22.89 -7.99 -4.60
N LEU A 242 21.83 -7.95 -5.44
CA LEU A 242 20.52 -8.56 -5.16
C LEU A 242 20.58 -10.02 -4.66
N HIS A 243 21.37 -10.89 -5.29
CA HIS A 243 21.43 -12.30 -4.88
C HIS A 243 22.00 -12.47 -3.46
N ALA A 244 23.05 -11.70 -3.11
CA ALA A 244 23.64 -11.73 -1.76
C ALA A 244 22.67 -11.14 -0.72
N PHE A 245 21.96 -10.08 -1.08
CA PHE A 245 20.89 -9.46 -0.29
C PHE A 245 19.77 -10.46 0.04
N LEU A 246 19.18 -11.11 -0.97
CA LEU A 246 18.13 -12.11 -0.78
C LEU A 246 18.63 -13.33 0.00
N THR A 247 19.85 -13.82 -0.28
CA THR A 247 20.47 -14.91 0.48
C THR A 247 20.58 -14.57 1.96
N ARG A 248 21.09 -13.37 2.29
CA ARG A 248 21.27 -12.94 3.68
C ARG A 248 19.92 -12.75 4.38
N LEU A 249 18.95 -12.10 3.73
CA LEU A 249 17.62 -11.89 4.31
C LEU A 249 16.83 -13.19 4.46
N SER A 250 17.03 -14.20 3.61
CA SER A 250 16.34 -15.50 3.73
C SER A 250 16.59 -16.21 5.07
N ALA A 251 17.66 -15.88 5.78
CA ALA A 251 17.94 -16.39 7.13
C ALA A 251 17.11 -15.69 8.21
N LEU A 252 16.71 -14.44 7.99
CA LEU A 252 16.09 -13.53 8.98
C LEU A 252 14.60 -13.25 8.69
N TYR A 253 14.18 -13.42 7.43
CA TYR A 253 12.86 -13.08 6.94
C TYR A 253 12.29 -14.18 6.05
N GLU A 254 10.97 -14.34 6.10
CA GLU A 254 10.19 -14.97 5.03
C GLU A 254 9.72 -13.87 4.07
N MET A 255 10.14 -13.96 2.81
CA MET A 255 9.97 -12.88 1.84
C MET A 255 8.75 -13.11 0.93
N HIS A 256 7.98 -12.06 0.72
CA HIS A 256 6.79 -12.00 -0.14
C HIS A 256 6.97 -10.87 -1.15
N VAL A 257 6.65 -11.10 -2.42
CA VAL A 257 6.58 -10.03 -3.43
C VAL A 257 5.21 -9.34 -3.34
N TYR A 258 5.18 -8.01 -3.39
CA TYR A 258 3.95 -7.22 -3.60
C TYR A 258 4.23 -6.08 -4.58
N THR A 259 3.88 -6.28 -5.85
CA THR A 259 4.10 -5.33 -6.96
C THR A 259 2.79 -4.79 -7.53
N MET A 260 2.84 -3.62 -8.19
CA MET A 260 1.76 -3.08 -9.03
C MET A 260 1.86 -3.52 -10.51
N GLY A 261 2.82 -4.37 -10.87
CA GLY A 261 2.83 -5.11 -12.14
C GLY A 261 1.77 -6.21 -12.17
N THR A 262 1.50 -6.74 -13.37
CA THR A 262 0.59 -7.88 -13.57
C THR A 262 1.15 -9.19 -13.01
N ARG A 263 0.30 -10.21 -12.87
CA ARG A 263 0.69 -11.56 -12.48
C ARG A 263 1.70 -12.17 -13.46
N SER A 264 1.47 -12.00 -14.75
CA SER A 264 2.36 -12.50 -15.80
C SER A 264 3.74 -11.83 -15.75
N TYR A 265 3.79 -10.52 -15.50
CA TYR A 265 5.03 -9.76 -15.29
C TYR A 265 5.78 -10.22 -14.05
N ALA A 266 5.12 -10.19 -12.88
CA ALA A 266 5.72 -10.57 -11.60
C ALA A 266 6.29 -11.99 -11.64
N SER A 267 5.57 -12.94 -12.26
CA SER A 267 6.01 -14.33 -12.41
C SER A 267 7.28 -14.47 -13.24
N GLN A 268 7.45 -13.70 -14.32
CA GLN A 268 8.67 -13.76 -15.13
C GLN A 268 9.85 -13.05 -14.47
N VAL A 269 9.62 -11.92 -13.79
CA VAL A 269 10.66 -11.25 -12.97
C VAL A 269 11.16 -12.19 -11.88
N VAL A 270 10.27 -12.80 -11.09
CA VAL A 270 10.63 -13.74 -10.02
C VAL A 270 11.41 -14.95 -10.57
N ARG A 271 11.06 -15.48 -11.74
CA ARG A 271 11.83 -16.54 -12.40
C ARG A 271 13.26 -16.14 -12.79
N LEU A 272 13.51 -14.86 -13.08
CA LEU A 272 14.86 -14.36 -13.38
C LEU A 272 15.70 -14.21 -12.09
N ILE A 273 15.12 -13.68 -11.00
CA ILE A 273 15.86 -13.36 -9.77
C ILE A 273 15.89 -14.48 -8.72
N ASP A 274 14.92 -15.40 -8.77
CA ASP A 274 14.78 -16.58 -7.90
C ASP A 274 14.39 -17.82 -8.73
N PRO A 275 15.28 -18.29 -9.65
CA PRO A 275 14.98 -19.40 -10.56
C PRO A 275 14.72 -20.74 -9.85
N THR A 276 15.14 -20.88 -8.59
CA THR A 276 14.91 -22.07 -7.75
C THR A 276 13.65 -21.97 -6.88
N GLY A 277 13.02 -20.80 -6.78
CA GLY A 277 11.90 -20.54 -5.87
C GLY A 277 12.30 -20.59 -4.38
N ALA A 278 13.58 -20.38 -4.07
CA ALA A 278 14.14 -20.52 -2.73
C ALA A 278 13.87 -19.30 -1.83
N PHE A 279 13.66 -18.12 -2.41
CA PHE A 279 13.46 -16.86 -1.70
C PHE A 279 11.97 -16.51 -1.55
N PHE A 280 11.23 -16.56 -2.66
CA PHE A 280 9.82 -16.16 -2.72
C PHE A 280 8.87 -17.36 -2.91
N GLY A 281 9.30 -18.40 -3.62
CA GLY A 281 8.42 -19.52 -3.97
C GLY A 281 7.13 -19.01 -4.65
N SER A 282 5.97 -19.39 -4.14
CA SER A 282 4.66 -18.91 -4.62
C SER A 282 4.16 -17.63 -3.93
N ARG A 283 4.94 -16.97 -3.07
CA ARG A 283 4.52 -15.78 -2.30
C ARG A 283 4.59 -14.49 -3.13
N VAL A 284 3.80 -14.42 -4.21
CA VAL A 284 3.77 -13.29 -5.16
C VAL A 284 2.38 -12.69 -5.26
N LEU A 285 2.18 -11.50 -4.69
CA LEU A 285 0.98 -10.69 -4.86
C LEU A 285 1.22 -9.65 -5.96
N SER A 286 0.40 -9.68 -7.01
CA SER A 286 0.47 -8.71 -8.11
C SER A 286 -0.73 -7.77 -8.06
N ARG A 287 -0.77 -6.80 -8.98
CA ARG A 287 -1.93 -5.90 -9.18
C ARG A 287 -3.24 -6.67 -9.38
N ASP A 288 -3.16 -7.83 -10.03
CA ASP A 288 -4.33 -8.58 -10.48
C ASP A 288 -5.03 -9.27 -9.29
N GLU A 289 -4.34 -9.51 -8.16
CA GLU A 289 -4.91 -10.06 -6.93
C GLU A 289 -4.88 -9.10 -5.72
N SER A 290 -4.31 -7.90 -5.88
CA SER A 290 -4.12 -6.91 -4.80
C SER A 290 -5.42 -6.35 -4.22
N GLY A 291 -6.47 -6.25 -5.06
CA GLY A 291 -7.73 -5.58 -4.74
C GLY A 291 -7.70 -4.05 -4.88
N SER A 292 -6.59 -3.45 -5.32
CA SER A 292 -6.51 -2.01 -5.60
C SER A 292 -5.42 -1.69 -6.62
N LEU A 293 -5.73 -0.77 -7.55
CA LEU A 293 -4.81 -0.27 -8.56
C LEU A 293 -3.96 0.92 -8.07
N GLN A 294 -4.23 1.45 -6.87
CA GLN A 294 -3.65 2.70 -6.36
C GLN A 294 -2.89 2.54 -5.05
N PHE A 295 -3.29 1.59 -4.18
CA PHE A 295 -2.72 1.44 -2.85
C PHE A 295 -2.42 -0.04 -2.53
N LYS A 296 -1.38 -0.27 -1.75
CA LYS A 296 -1.03 -1.57 -1.18
C LYS A 296 -1.48 -1.61 0.28
N ASN A 297 -1.97 -2.77 0.74
CA ASN A 297 -2.42 -2.94 2.12
C ASN A 297 -1.89 -4.24 2.71
N LEU A 298 -1.25 -4.17 3.88
CA LEU A 298 -0.74 -5.36 4.56
C LEU A 298 -1.84 -6.35 4.93
N THR A 299 -3.09 -5.91 5.15
CA THR A 299 -4.20 -6.84 5.48
C THR A 299 -4.53 -7.80 4.35
N ARG A 300 -4.06 -7.54 3.12
CA ARG A 300 -4.18 -8.46 1.98
C ARG A 300 -3.25 -9.68 2.09
N LEU A 301 -2.17 -9.57 2.87
CA LEU A 301 -1.16 -10.58 3.20
C LEU A 301 -1.33 -11.14 4.62
N PHE A 302 -1.61 -10.26 5.57
CA PHE A 302 -1.60 -10.46 7.02
C PHE A 302 -2.88 -9.84 7.63
N PRO A 303 -4.05 -10.49 7.48
CA PRO A 303 -5.34 -9.90 7.79
C PRO A 303 -5.56 -9.59 9.29
N CYS A 304 -4.80 -10.21 10.20
CA CYS A 304 -4.96 -10.07 11.65
C CYS A 304 -3.70 -9.63 12.40
N ASN A 305 -2.48 -9.84 11.87
CA ASN A 305 -1.23 -9.52 12.57
C ASN A 305 -0.13 -8.95 11.66
N THR A 306 -0.07 -7.62 11.59
CA THR A 306 0.99 -6.87 10.92
C THR A 306 2.20 -6.53 11.82
N ARG A 307 2.22 -6.96 13.09
CA ARG A 307 3.26 -6.57 14.07
C ARG A 307 4.64 -7.15 13.78
N SER A 308 4.72 -8.19 12.97
CA SER A 308 5.96 -8.86 12.54
C SER A 308 6.28 -8.69 11.04
N ALA A 309 5.51 -7.85 10.32
CA ALA A 309 5.65 -7.64 8.88
C ALA A 309 6.37 -6.31 8.57
N VAL A 310 7.54 -6.39 7.94
CA VAL A 310 8.31 -5.23 7.45
C VAL A 310 8.07 -5.06 5.95
N ILE A 311 8.12 -3.83 5.44
CA ILE A 311 7.98 -3.53 4.00
C ILE A 311 9.25 -2.83 3.50
N ILE A 312 9.74 -3.23 2.33
CA ILE A 312 10.65 -2.42 1.50
C ILE A 312 9.96 -2.06 0.18
N ASP A 313 9.92 -0.76 -0.10
CA ASP A 313 9.26 -0.16 -1.26
C ASP A 313 9.89 1.23 -1.48
N ASP A 314 10.10 1.66 -2.74
CA ASP A 314 10.56 3.01 -3.04
C ASP A 314 9.44 4.05 -2.86
N ARG A 315 8.17 3.64 -2.97
CA ARG A 315 6.98 4.47 -2.85
C ARG A 315 6.38 4.42 -1.45
N ALA A 316 6.24 5.59 -0.84
CA ALA A 316 5.60 5.72 0.47
C ALA A 316 4.10 6.04 0.40
N ASP A 317 3.64 6.59 -0.72
CA ASP A 317 2.25 7.00 -0.96
C ASP A 317 1.31 5.82 -1.16
N VAL A 318 1.78 4.74 -1.81
CA VAL A 318 1.02 3.50 -1.97
C VAL A 318 0.79 2.76 -0.64
N TRP A 319 1.50 3.11 0.44
CA TRP A 319 1.48 2.42 1.74
C TRP A 319 0.94 3.25 2.90
N GLU A 320 0.11 4.28 2.65
CA GLU A 320 -0.30 5.22 3.70
C GLU A 320 -0.94 4.54 4.94
N LEU A 321 -1.72 3.46 4.75
CA LEU A 321 -2.31 2.65 5.84
C LEU A 321 -1.32 1.73 6.58
N SER A 322 -0.11 1.52 6.06
CA SER A 322 0.93 0.64 6.64
C SER A 322 2.29 1.34 6.76
N ARG A 323 2.29 2.68 6.75
CA ARG A 323 3.49 3.54 6.76
C ARG A 323 4.42 3.33 7.96
N ALA A 324 3.90 2.79 9.07
CA ALA A 324 4.68 2.41 10.25
C ALA A 324 5.60 1.21 9.98
N ASN A 325 5.21 0.30 9.09
CA ASN A 325 5.94 -0.91 8.71
C ASN A 325 6.97 -0.67 7.59
N LEU A 326 6.93 0.51 6.95
CA LEU A 326 7.69 0.80 5.73
C LEU A 326 9.12 1.29 5.99
N VAL A 327 10.09 0.57 5.44
CA VAL A 327 11.45 1.03 5.18
C VAL A 327 11.50 1.54 3.74
N LYS A 328 11.42 2.87 3.56
CA LYS A 328 11.48 3.48 2.23
C LYS A 328 12.86 3.26 1.62
N VAL A 329 12.89 2.82 0.37
CA VAL A 329 14.09 2.64 -0.45
C VAL A 329 14.27 3.86 -1.38
N VAL A 330 15.51 4.16 -1.78
CA VAL A 330 15.80 5.10 -2.86
C VAL A 330 15.42 4.44 -4.19
N PRO A 331 14.62 5.08 -5.07
CA PRO A 331 14.27 4.51 -6.37
C PRO A 331 15.52 4.13 -7.16
N TYR A 332 15.55 2.91 -7.69
CA TYR A 332 16.63 2.40 -8.53
C TYR A 332 16.47 2.95 -9.94
N ASP A 333 17.39 3.82 -10.36
CA ASP A 333 17.41 4.38 -11.70
C ASP A 333 18.75 4.14 -12.41
N PHE A 334 18.80 3.01 -13.12
CA PHE A 334 19.88 2.58 -13.98
C PHE A 334 19.65 2.98 -15.45
N PHE A 335 18.42 2.79 -15.95
CA PHE A 335 18.05 3.08 -17.34
C PHE A 335 17.69 4.54 -17.63
N SER A 336 17.62 5.42 -16.62
CA SER A 336 17.04 6.77 -16.74
C SER A 336 15.55 6.75 -17.15
N VAL A 337 14.80 5.74 -16.67
CA VAL A 337 13.39 5.48 -17.01
C VAL A 337 12.56 5.30 -15.72
N GLY A 338 11.40 5.95 -15.66
CA GLY A 338 10.48 5.81 -14.52
C GLY A 338 9.86 4.41 -14.38
N ASP A 339 9.12 4.18 -13.30
CA ASP A 339 8.34 2.96 -13.10
C ASP A 339 7.32 2.74 -14.24
N ILE A 340 7.53 1.66 -15.01
CA ILE A 340 6.68 1.27 -16.15
C ILE A 340 5.30 0.73 -15.72
N ASN A 341 5.18 0.22 -14.49
CA ASN A 341 3.94 -0.33 -13.93
C ASN A 341 3.15 0.73 -13.14
N GLY A 342 3.79 1.81 -12.71
CA GLY A 342 3.22 2.91 -11.94
C GLY A 342 2.31 3.88 -12.70
N THR A 343 1.95 3.58 -13.96
CA THR A 343 1.13 4.44 -14.83
C THR A 343 -0.27 4.75 -14.28
N PHE A 344 -0.81 3.90 -13.40
CA PHE A 344 -2.11 4.10 -12.73
C PHE A 344 -2.00 4.81 -11.37
N LEU A 345 -0.77 5.03 -10.89
CA LEU A 345 -0.49 5.65 -9.60
C LEU A 345 -0.37 7.18 -9.75
N PRO A 346 -0.58 7.95 -8.67
CA PRO A 346 -0.31 9.38 -8.69
C PRO A 346 1.12 9.66 -9.17
N ALA A 347 1.29 10.69 -10.00
CA ALA A 347 2.63 11.14 -10.40
C ALA A 347 3.39 11.60 -9.15
N VAL A 348 4.50 10.92 -8.83
CA VAL A 348 5.39 11.33 -7.75
C VAL A 348 5.90 12.73 -8.10
N GLN A 349 5.57 13.74 -7.28
CA GLN A 349 6.14 15.06 -7.50
C GLN A 349 7.67 14.94 -7.35
N PRO A 350 8.46 15.32 -8.38
CA PRO A 350 9.90 15.26 -8.26
C PRO A 350 10.32 16.13 -7.09
N SER A 351 11.05 15.55 -6.13
CA SER A 351 11.75 16.31 -5.10
C SER A 351 12.81 17.14 -5.82
N SER A 352 12.45 18.37 -6.24
CA SER A 352 13.18 19.09 -7.29
C SER A 352 14.50 19.65 -6.78
N LEU A 353 15.51 18.78 -6.86
CA LEU A 353 16.86 19.00 -6.35
C LEU A 353 17.96 18.64 -7.35
N LEU A 354 17.62 17.94 -8.43
CA LEU A 354 18.51 17.72 -9.58
C LEU A 354 18.39 18.93 -10.54
N PRO A 355 19.45 19.72 -10.74
CA PRO A 355 19.47 20.74 -11.77
C PRO A 355 19.79 20.09 -13.11
N SER A 356 18.80 20.03 -14.01
CA SER A 356 19.07 19.83 -15.44
C SER A 356 19.88 21.02 -15.95
N SER A 357 21.04 20.74 -16.55
CA SER A 357 21.94 21.77 -17.06
C SER A 357 21.42 22.37 -18.36
N SER A 358 20.60 23.43 -18.25
CA SER A 358 20.24 24.28 -19.39
C SER A 358 20.66 25.74 -19.13
N SER A 359 21.41 26.28 -20.09
CA SER A 359 21.94 27.64 -20.06
C SER A 359 20.84 28.68 -20.23
N SER A 360 20.61 29.47 -19.19
CA SER A 360 19.59 30.53 -19.21
C SER A 360 20.06 31.76 -20.00
N SER A 361 19.51 31.99 -21.18
CA SER A 361 19.54 33.30 -21.85
C SER A 361 18.27 34.10 -21.51
N SER A 362 18.47 35.26 -20.88
CA SER A 362 17.39 36.15 -20.43
C SER A 362 16.75 36.95 -21.57
N PRO A 363 15.45 37.29 -21.45
CA PRO A 363 14.91 38.51 -22.07
C PRO A 363 14.45 39.54 -21.03
N SER A 364 14.78 40.81 -21.28
CA SER A 364 14.39 41.97 -20.46
C SER A 364 12.92 42.40 -20.68
N PRO A 365 12.29 43.09 -19.71
CA PRO A 365 10.91 43.55 -19.85
C PRO A 365 10.79 44.90 -20.61
N PRO A 366 9.70 45.14 -21.35
CA PRO A 366 9.29 46.48 -21.76
C PRO A 366 8.46 47.16 -20.66
N ALA A 367 8.51 48.50 -20.60
CA ALA A 367 7.86 49.29 -19.56
C ALA A 367 6.62 50.06 -20.05
N SER A 368 5.69 50.29 -19.11
CA SER A 368 4.74 51.41 -19.01
C SER A 368 3.68 51.68 -20.09
N ALA A 369 2.41 51.67 -19.68
CA ALA A 369 1.51 52.84 -19.73
C ALA A 369 0.36 52.70 -18.72
N SER A 370 -0.19 53.83 -18.23
CA SER A 370 -1.06 53.90 -17.05
C SER A 370 -2.56 54.05 -17.35
N ALA A 371 -3.43 53.61 -16.43
CA ALA A 371 -4.76 54.21 -16.22
C ALA A 371 -5.30 54.05 -14.78
N THR A 372 -5.87 55.14 -14.27
CA THR A 372 -6.68 55.38 -13.05
C THR A 372 -7.98 54.52 -12.96
N SER A 373 -8.73 54.35 -11.85
CA SER A 373 -8.81 55.00 -10.50
C SER A 373 -9.81 54.30 -9.54
N ALA A 374 -9.78 54.67 -8.23
CA ALA A 374 -10.84 54.54 -7.19
C ALA A 374 -11.14 53.12 -6.60
N SER A 375 -10.82 52.85 -5.32
CA SER A 375 -11.60 53.05 -4.05
C SER A 375 -12.75 52.03 -3.85
N ALA A 376 -13.05 51.46 -2.67
CA ALA A 376 -12.63 51.73 -1.29
C ALA A 376 -12.77 50.47 -0.37
N SER A 377 -12.32 50.56 0.89
CA SER A 377 -12.63 49.62 2.00
C SER A 377 -13.19 50.38 3.21
N PRO A 378 -14.13 49.80 3.99
CA PRO A 378 -13.88 49.39 5.40
C PRO A 378 -14.73 48.16 5.85
N SER A 379 -14.65 47.54 7.05
CA SER A 379 -13.61 47.35 8.09
C SER A 379 -14.09 46.31 9.15
N SER A 380 -13.18 45.75 9.98
CA SER A 380 -13.35 45.18 11.36
C SER A 380 -14.78 45.03 11.94
N GLY A 381 -15.27 43.86 12.40
CA GLY A 381 -14.80 42.97 13.50
C GLY A 381 -15.87 42.94 14.64
N PRO A 382 -15.74 42.26 15.80
CA PRO A 382 -14.98 41.06 16.23
C PRO A 382 -15.88 39.94 16.85
N GLY A 383 -15.33 38.83 17.37
CA GLY A 383 -16.01 38.00 18.40
C GLY A 383 -15.83 36.48 18.39
N THR A 384 -15.09 35.95 19.39
CA THR A 384 -15.24 34.60 20.01
C THR A 384 -16.04 34.77 21.34
N PRO A 385 -16.48 33.72 22.09
CA PRO A 385 -16.17 32.28 22.01
C PRO A 385 -17.39 31.32 22.07
N ASP A 386 -17.18 30.01 21.89
CA ASP A 386 -17.38 28.97 22.92
C ASP A 386 -17.34 27.54 22.35
N ALA A 387 -16.96 26.58 23.19
CA ALA A 387 -17.05 25.14 22.95
C ALA A 387 -18.17 24.53 23.82
N PRO A 388 -18.70 23.37 23.43
CA PRO A 388 -18.68 22.26 24.39
C PRO A 388 -18.22 20.92 23.76
N ALA A 389 -17.95 19.95 24.63
CA ALA A 389 -17.45 18.62 24.31
C ALA A 389 -18.55 17.54 24.22
N ALA A 390 -18.13 16.29 23.99
CA ALA A 390 -18.93 15.06 23.85
C ALA A 390 -19.64 14.91 22.47
N THR A 391 -19.79 13.71 21.86
CA THR A 391 -19.55 12.33 22.33
C THR A 391 -19.31 11.38 21.13
N ASP A 392 -18.95 10.13 21.42
CA ASP A 392 -18.74 9.00 20.51
C ASP A 392 -19.67 8.92 19.28
N LEU A 393 -19.08 8.74 18.08
CA LEU A 393 -19.73 8.07 16.95
C LEU A 393 -18.73 7.22 16.15
N ILE A 394 -19.06 5.94 16.01
CA ILE A 394 -18.38 4.94 15.17
C ILE A 394 -18.81 5.16 13.71
N PRO A 395 -17.90 5.22 12.72
CA PRO A 395 -18.26 5.14 11.31
C PRO A 395 -18.38 3.67 10.87
N THR A 396 -19.60 3.23 10.59
CA THR A 396 -19.91 1.91 10.04
C THR A 396 -19.36 1.77 8.62
N VAL A 397 -18.56 0.74 8.35
CA VAL A 397 -17.91 0.48 7.04
C VAL A 397 -18.87 -0.22 6.06
N ALA A 398 -20.04 0.39 5.84
CA ALA A 398 -21.06 -0.14 4.94
C ALA A 398 -21.89 1.00 4.33
N LEU A 399 -21.35 1.62 3.26
CA LEU A 399 -22.04 2.40 2.21
C LEU A 399 -20.99 3.05 1.27
N ALA A 400 -20.16 2.21 0.64
CA ALA A 400 -19.11 2.66 -0.31
C ALA A 400 -18.96 1.71 -1.52
N LEU A 401 -20.06 1.04 -1.90
CA LEU A 401 -20.08 0.03 -2.98
C LEU A 401 -21.19 0.26 -4.03
N GLU A 402 -21.89 1.40 -4.02
CA GLU A 402 -22.98 1.71 -4.98
C GLU A 402 -22.74 2.94 -5.88
N GLU A 403 -21.59 3.63 -5.76
CA GLU A 403 -21.24 4.78 -6.63
C GLU A 403 -20.16 4.45 -7.69
N ALA A 404 -19.97 3.16 -8.01
CA ALA A 404 -18.99 2.70 -9.02
C ALA A 404 -19.62 2.22 -10.35
N GLU A 405 -20.93 1.99 -10.42
CA GLU A 405 -21.61 1.38 -11.59
C GLU A 405 -22.40 2.38 -12.47
N SER A 406 -22.05 3.68 -12.44
CA SER A 406 -22.75 4.71 -13.20
C SER A 406 -21.85 5.74 -13.92
N SER A 407 -20.76 5.28 -14.54
CA SER A 407 -20.01 6.08 -15.54
C SER A 407 -19.63 5.37 -16.85
N GLU A 408 -20.13 4.14 -17.09
CA GLU A 408 -19.99 3.45 -18.39
C GLU A 408 -21.12 3.82 -19.38
N ALA A 409 -21.18 5.08 -19.85
CA ALA A 409 -21.77 5.46 -21.14
C ALA A 409 -21.75 6.99 -21.40
N GLU A 410 -20.60 7.58 -21.78
CA GLU A 410 -20.54 8.76 -22.68
C GLU A 410 -19.09 9.19 -22.99
N ALA A 411 -18.51 8.68 -24.10
CA ALA A 411 -17.30 9.26 -24.73
C ALA A 411 -17.04 8.70 -26.14
N GLN A 412 -18.04 8.67 -27.03
CA GLN A 412 -17.82 8.39 -28.46
C GLN A 412 -17.90 9.68 -29.28
N GLY A 413 -16.77 10.10 -29.85
CA GLY A 413 -16.72 11.09 -30.94
C GLY A 413 -15.87 12.33 -30.67
N ALA A 414 -14.55 12.23 -30.91
CA ALA A 414 -13.70 13.28 -31.51
C ALA A 414 -12.22 12.84 -31.49
N ALA A 415 -11.81 11.97 -32.41
CA ALA A 415 -10.38 11.76 -32.67
C ALA A 415 -9.85 12.92 -33.50
N ASN A 416 -8.90 13.69 -32.95
CA ASN A 416 -8.14 14.68 -33.71
C ASN A 416 -6.64 14.43 -33.48
N GLY A 417 -6.03 13.62 -34.34
CA GLY A 417 -4.64 13.23 -34.21
C GLY A 417 -3.68 14.36 -34.58
N HIS A 418 -2.67 14.59 -33.75
CA HIS A 418 -1.47 15.34 -34.14
C HIS A 418 -0.33 14.36 -34.42
N ALA A 419 -0.18 13.99 -35.68
CA ALA A 419 1.08 13.47 -36.19
C ALA A 419 2.07 14.64 -36.30
N VAL A 420 3.24 14.55 -35.67
CA VAL A 420 4.30 15.54 -35.85
C VAL A 420 4.98 15.24 -37.19
N ALA A 421 4.68 16.06 -38.19
CA ALA A 421 5.24 15.93 -39.54
C ALA A 421 6.70 16.40 -39.60
N VAL A 422 7.54 15.63 -40.30
CA VAL A 422 8.89 16.05 -40.68
C VAL A 422 8.78 17.14 -41.74
N ALA A 423 9.24 18.35 -41.42
CA ALA A 423 9.24 19.47 -42.35
C ALA A 423 10.56 19.51 -43.15
N VAL A 424 10.48 19.25 -44.45
CA VAL A 424 11.54 19.53 -45.42
C VAL A 424 11.37 20.96 -45.92
N ALA A 425 12.41 21.78 -45.84
CA ALA A 425 12.45 23.13 -46.41
C ALA A 425 13.61 23.23 -47.41
N GLY A 426 13.32 23.78 -48.60
CA GLY A 426 14.24 23.85 -49.73
C GLY A 426 15.15 25.08 -49.73
N GLU A 427 16.03 25.10 -50.73
CA GLU A 427 17.14 26.02 -50.93
C GLU A 427 16.71 27.40 -51.49
N ASP A 428 17.37 28.49 -51.07
CA ASP A 428 18.02 29.40 -52.03
C ASP A 428 19.16 30.25 -51.39
N SER A 429 20.04 30.78 -52.24
CA SER A 429 21.40 31.33 -51.99
C SER A 429 21.47 32.79 -51.44
N PRO A 430 22.65 33.40 -51.10
CA PRO A 430 24.00 33.14 -51.64
C PRO A 430 25.21 33.13 -50.67
N ALA A 431 26.37 32.77 -51.24
CA ALA A 431 27.67 32.66 -50.56
C ALA A 431 28.32 33.99 -50.16
N THR A 432 29.15 33.97 -49.11
CA THR A 432 30.21 34.97 -48.84
C THR A 432 31.41 34.29 -48.17
N THR A 433 32.61 34.80 -48.46
CA THR A 433 33.89 34.08 -48.37
C THR A 433 34.61 34.16 -47.01
N ILE A 434 35.01 32.99 -46.51
CA ILE A 434 36.21 32.64 -45.69
C ILE A 434 36.85 33.74 -44.82
N THR A 435 36.99 33.47 -43.52
CA THR A 435 38.23 33.84 -42.78
C THR A 435 38.49 32.83 -41.65
N ALA A 436 39.78 32.58 -41.36
CA ALA A 436 40.22 31.40 -40.62
C ALA A 436 39.84 31.40 -39.13
N VAL A 437 39.51 30.21 -38.61
CA VAL A 437 39.59 29.88 -37.18
C VAL A 437 40.70 28.84 -37.03
N ALA A 438 41.58 29.04 -36.06
CA ALA A 438 42.73 28.16 -35.85
C ALA A 438 42.30 26.75 -35.41
N GLU A 439 43.04 25.75 -35.85
CA GLU A 439 42.93 24.37 -35.37
C GLU A 439 43.23 24.34 -33.87
N LEU A 440 42.19 24.21 -33.06
CA LEU A 440 42.30 23.65 -31.72
C LEU A 440 42.19 22.14 -31.90
N GLU A 441 43.23 21.41 -31.49
CA GLU A 441 43.25 19.95 -31.54
C GLU A 441 42.11 19.40 -30.66
N GLU A 442 41.07 18.85 -31.28
CA GLU A 442 40.02 18.12 -30.57
C GLU A 442 40.62 16.80 -30.07
N GLU A 443 41.03 16.79 -28.80
CA GLU A 443 41.27 15.56 -28.04
C GLU A 443 40.08 14.61 -28.25
N PRO A 444 40.31 13.33 -28.60
CA PRO A 444 39.23 12.42 -28.97
C PRO A 444 38.30 12.21 -27.78
N VAL A 445 37.07 12.75 -27.90
CA VAL A 445 35.99 12.54 -26.91
C VAL A 445 35.61 11.07 -26.93
N GLY A 446 36.25 10.29 -26.05
CA GLY A 446 35.91 8.88 -25.85
C GLY A 446 34.44 8.76 -25.45
N GLU A 447 33.70 7.86 -26.11
CA GLU A 447 32.30 7.59 -25.82
C GLU A 447 32.14 7.23 -24.34
N ARG A 448 31.54 8.14 -23.57
CA ARG A 448 31.25 7.92 -22.15
C ARG A 448 30.06 6.99 -22.03
N ALA A 449 30.20 5.91 -21.26
CA ALA A 449 29.09 5.02 -20.95
C ALA A 449 27.93 5.79 -20.32
N LEU A 450 26.71 5.49 -20.76
CA LEU A 450 25.46 6.05 -20.26
C LEU A 450 24.98 5.30 -19.01
N LEU A 451 25.29 4.00 -18.91
CA LEU A 451 24.82 3.11 -17.85
C LEU A 451 25.97 2.77 -16.88
N THR A 452 25.71 2.87 -15.57
CA THR A 452 26.69 2.62 -14.49
C THR A 452 26.12 1.71 -13.40
N ASN A 453 27.01 1.01 -12.68
CA ASN A 453 26.67 0.11 -11.56
C ASN A 453 27.16 0.69 -10.23
N ASP A 454 26.79 1.93 -9.92
CA ASP A 454 27.21 2.71 -8.74
C ASP A 454 26.15 2.76 -7.61
N ASP A 455 25.07 1.99 -7.73
CA ASP A 455 24.08 1.81 -6.68
C ASP A 455 24.57 0.83 -5.59
N HIS A 456 24.55 1.29 -4.33
CA HIS A 456 24.89 0.52 -3.13
C HIS A 456 23.71 0.39 -2.16
N GLU A 457 22.49 0.59 -2.64
CA GLU A 457 21.31 0.78 -1.79
C GLU A 457 20.92 -0.50 -1.05
N LEU A 458 21.05 -1.67 -1.70
CA LEU A 458 20.72 -2.95 -1.05
C LEU A 458 21.61 -3.23 0.15
N GLU A 459 22.88 -2.78 0.14
CA GLU A 459 23.76 -2.87 1.32
C GLU A 459 23.26 -2.00 2.48
N ARG A 460 22.72 -0.80 2.17
CA ARG A 460 22.14 0.12 3.16
C ARG A 460 20.85 -0.45 3.76
N VAL A 461 19.94 -0.90 2.91
CA VAL A 461 18.66 -1.50 3.30
C VAL A 461 18.90 -2.77 4.13
N LEU A 462 19.88 -3.60 3.75
CA LEU A 462 20.25 -4.80 4.50
C LEU A 462 20.61 -4.50 5.96
N ARG A 463 21.47 -3.50 6.21
CA ARG A 463 21.87 -3.10 7.57
C ARG A 463 20.67 -2.65 8.42
N ILE A 464 19.71 -1.95 7.81
CA ILE A 464 18.49 -1.51 8.51
C ILE A 464 17.58 -2.70 8.84
N LEU A 465 17.40 -3.64 7.91
CA LEU A 465 16.61 -4.85 8.15
C LEU A 465 17.25 -5.75 9.22
N GLU A 466 18.58 -5.95 9.19
CA GLU A 466 19.29 -6.68 10.24
C GLU A 466 19.11 -6.03 11.63
N GLU A 467 19.14 -4.69 11.72
CA GLU A 467 18.91 -3.95 12.96
C GLU A 467 17.45 -4.03 13.45
N ILE A 468 16.45 -3.95 12.55
CA ILE A 468 15.03 -4.14 12.88
C ILE A 468 14.80 -5.54 13.43
N HIS A 469 15.34 -6.57 12.75
CA HIS A 469 15.26 -7.97 13.19
C HIS A 469 15.88 -8.17 14.57
N ARG A 470 17.10 -7.64 14.78
CA ARG A 470 17.81 -7.70 16.07
C ARG A 470 16.98 -7.09 17.20
N ARG A 471 16.48 -5.85 17.03
CA ARG A 471 15.67 -5.17 18.05
C ARG A 471 14.36 -5.89 18.33
N TYR A 472 13.68 -6.38 17.30
CA TYR A 472 12.44 -7.12 17.47
C TYR A 472 12.67 -8.37 18.33
N PHE A 473 13.70 -9.15 18.02
CA PHE A 473 13.98 -10.37 18.77
C PHE A 473 14.56 -10.13 20.17
N GLU A 474 15.28 -9.03 20.41
CA GLU A 474 15.66 -8.60 21.77
C GLU A 474 14.43 -8.26 22.63
N GLN A 475 13.47 -7.52 22.08
CA GLN A 475 12.19 -7.25 22.76
C GLN A 475 11.35 -8.54 22.92
N TYR A 476 11.32 -9.41 21.91
CA TYR A 476 10.64 -10.70 21.97
C TYR A 476 11.20 -11.61 23.05
N ASP A 477 12.53 -11.70 23.20
CA ASP A 477 13.17 -12.55 24.20
C ASP A 477 12.90 -12.07 25.64
N LEU A 478 12.61 -10.77 25.84
CA LEU A 478 12.09 -10.24 27.11
C LEU A 478 10.61 -10.59 27.30
N TYR A 479 9.77 -10.35 26.29
CA TYR A 479 8.34 -10.69 26.29
C TYR A 479 8.08 -12.18 26.55
N ALA A 480 8.86 -13.06 25.92
CA ALA A 480 8.74 -14.51 26.08
C ALA A 480 9.11 -14.99 27.49
N ARG A 481 9.94 -14.24 28.23
CA ARG A 481 10.32 -14.54 29.63
C ARG A 481 9.26 -14.07 30.62
N ASP A 482 8.71 -12.87 30.44
CA ASP A 482 7.70 -12.29 31.32
C ASP A 482 6.65 -11.48 30.54
N LYS A 483 5.59 -12.18 30.13
CA LYS A 483 4.44 -11.62 29.43
C LYS A 483 3.57 -10.69 30.28
N ALA A 484 3.78 -10.61 31.60
CA ALA A 484 3.00 -9.75 32.48
C ALA A 484 3.62 -8.34 32.59
N HIS A 485 4.94 -8.24 32.54
CA HIS A 485 5.66 -6.96 32.64
C HIS A 485 6.15 -6.41 31.28
N HIS A 486 6.32 -7.26 30.27
CA HIS A 486 6.71 -6.83 28.93
C HIS A 486 5.54 -6.89 27.94
N ARG A 487 5.53 -5.95 26.98
CA ARG A 487 4.58 -5.94 25.86
C ARG A 487 5.09 -6.83 24.72
N GLU A 488 4.16 -7.32 23.91
CA GLU A 488 4.50 -8.01 22.67
C GLU A 488 5.19 -7.03 21.70
N PRO A 489 6.36 -7.39 21.13
CA PRO A 489 7.11 -6.50 20.24
C PRO A 489 6.36 -6.22 18.94
N SER A 490 6.60 -5.03 18.38
CA SER A 490 5.95 -4.58 17.15
C SER A 490 6.94 -3.83 16.26
N VAL A 491 7.10 -4.27 15.02
CA VAL A 491 7.88 -3.51 14.02
C VAL A 491 7.27 -2.13 13.75
N MET A 492 5.96 -1.97 13.97
CA MET A 492 5.24 -0.69 13.88
C MET A 492 5.65 0.31 14.98
N GLU A 493 6.33 -0.15 16.04
CA GLU A 493 6.87 0.68 17.13
C GLU A 493 8.39 0.86 16.89
N ILE A 494 9.10 -0.24 16.63
CA ILE A 494 10.56 -0.25 16.39
C ILE A 494 10.98 0.62 15.20
N ILE A 495 10.27 0.57 14.06
CA ILE A 495 10.64 1.33 12.86
C ILE A 495 10.48 2.84 13.09
N PRO A 496 9.35 3.35 13.61
CA PRO A 496 9.25 4.76 14.00
C PRO A 496 10.25 5.20 15.07
N GLU A 497 10.55 4.37 16.08
CA GLU A 497 11.58 4.67 17.09
C GLU A 497 12.97 4.83 16.46
N MET A 498 13.35 3.90 15.57
CA MET A 498 14.63 3.96 14.85
C MET A 498 14.74 5.21 13.99
N LYS A 499 13.68 5.58 13.26
CA LYS A 499 13.64 6.83 12.47
C LYS A 499 13.71 8.06 13.36
N ALA A 500 12.91 8.14 14.41
CA ALA A 500 12.85 9.28 15.31
C ALA A 500 14.17 9.54 16.06
N ALA A 501 15.00 8.51 16.26
CA ALA A 501 16.32 8.66 16.86
C ALA A 501 17.33 9.39 15.95
N VAL A 502 17.13 9.41 14.62
CA VAL A 502 18.13 9.91 13.64
C VAL A 502 18.36 11.41 13.79
N LEU A 503 17.31 12.22 13.74
CA LEU A 503 17.37 13.68 13.85
C LEU A 503 16.79 14.17 15.19
N ALA A 504 16.82 13.32 16.23
CA ALA A 504 16.39 13.69 17.57
C ALA A 504 17.13 14.96 18.06
N GLY A 505 16.36 15.97 18.49
CA GLY A 505 16.91 17.26 18.94
C GLY A 505 17.37 18.19 17.81
N VAL A 506 17.17 17.83 16.54
CA VAL A 506 17.40 18.74 15.40
C VAL A 506 16.18 19.66 15.23
N HIS A 507 16.41 20.96 15.33
CA HIS A 507 15.43 22.00 14.98
C HIS A 507 15.78 22.60 13.62
N LEU A 508 14.90 22.43 12.62
CA LEU A 508 15.20 22.55 11.20
C LEU A 508 14.32 23.61 10.49
N VAL A 509 14.91 24.38 9.59
CA VAL A 509 14.20 25.25 8.64
C VAL A 509 14.64 24.96 7.20
N PHE A 510 13.68 24.65 6.34
CA PHE A 510 13.91 24.54 4.89
C PHE A 510 13.91 25.93 4.21
N SER A 511 14.82 26.13 3.24
CA SER A 511 14.99 27.39 2.49
C SER A 511 15.15 27.16 0.99
N SER A 512 14.18 27.65 0.20
CA SER A 512 14.12 27.44 -1.27
C SER A 512 13.99 25.96 -1.69
N LEU A 513 13.30 25.16 -0.87
CA LEU A 513 13.07 23.71 -1.07
C LEU A 513 11.59 23.32 -1.00
N ILE A 514 10.75 24.19 -0.44
CA ILE A 514 9.31 23.99 -0.27
C ILE A 514 8.62 25.03 -1.16
N PRO A 515 7.67 24.62 -2.04
CA PRO A 515 6.87 25.54 -2.84
C PRO A 515 6.14 26.59 -1.99
N ILE A 516 5.97 27.80 -2.52
CA ILE A 516 5.41 28.95 -1.77
C ILE A 516 3.87 28.84 -1.66
N ASP A 517 3.27 28.19 -2.64
CA ASP A 517 1.84 27.94 -2.82
C ASP A 517 1.30 26.75 -2.00
N MET A 518 2.17 25.94 -1.39
CA MET A 518 1.78 24.80 -0.55
C MET A 518 2.12 25.04 0.92
N PRO A 519 1.23 24.69 1.88
CA PRO A 519 1.56 24.63 3.30
C PRO A 519 2.78 23.71 3.53
N PRO A 520 3.87 24.18 4.17
CA PRO A 520 5.09 23.38 4.35
C PRO A 520 4.84 22.00 4.95
N GLN A 521 3.89 21.91 5.88
CA GLN A 521 3.47 20.69 6.57
C GLN A 521 2.98 19.58 5.62
N ASN A 522 2.46 19.95 4.45
CA ASN A 522 1.92 19.00 3.48
C ASN A 522 3.02 18.43 2.57
N THR A 523 4.22 19.02 2.54
CA THR A 523 5.34 18.52 1.72
C THR A 523 5.98 17.26 2.29
N ASP A 524 6.48 16.39 1.42
CA ASP A 524 7.17 15.16 1.84
C ASP A 524 8.46 15.43 2.61
N LEU A 525 9.18 16.53 2.31
CA LEU A 525 10.37 16.93 3.06
C LEU A 525 10.04 17.23 4.53
N TRP A 526 8.95 17.97 4.78
CA TRP A 526 8.50 18.27 6.15
C TRP A 526 7.97 17.02 6.86
N ARG A 527 7.14 16.22 6.19
CA ARG A 527 6.62 14.96 6.76
C ARG A 527 7.73 13.98 7.09
N GLN A 528 8.76 13.85 6.24
CA GLN A 528 9.96 13.04 6.52
C GLN A 528 10.77 13.60 7.69
N ALA A 529 11.01 14.91 7.74
CA ALA A 529 11.79 15.51 8.84
C ALA A 529 11.15 15.26 10.21
N LEU A 530 9.81 15.42 10.32
CA LEU A 530 9.07 15.04 11.53
C LEU A 530 9.18 13.53 11.82
N GLN A 531 9.01 12.67 10.80
CA GLN A 531 9.11 11.21 10.95
C GLN A 531 10.50 10.75 11.42
N PHE A 532 11.55 11.50 11.10
CA PHE A 532 12.93 11.24 11.53
C PHE A 532 13.33 12.00 12.81
N GLY A 533 12.37 12.58 13.53
CA GLY A 533 12.57 13.15 14.86
C GLY A 533 13.00 14.62 14.91
N ALA A 534 13.09 15.31 13.77
CA ALA A 534 13.39 16.72 13.72
C ALA A 534 12.15 17.59 14.00
N ALA A 535 12.33 18.69 14.73
CA ALA A 535 11.33 19.74 14.90
C ALA A 535 11.41 20.75 13.74
N CYS A 536 10.33 20.92 12.97
CA CYS A 536 10.33 21.77 11.78
C CYS A 536 9.73 23.16 12.02
N TYR A 537 10.39 24.18 11.49
CA TYR A 537 10.02 25.59 11.66
C TYR A 537 9.90 26.31 10.30
N THR A 538 8.96 27.25 10.19
CA THR A 538 8.79 28.07 8.98
C THR A 538 9.75 29.26 8.91
N ARG A 539 10.26 29.72 10.07
CA ARG A 539 11.14 30.89 10.26
C ARG A 539 12.31 30.54 11.18
N VAL A 540 13.42 31.26 11.07
CA VAL A 540 14.67 30.97 11.81
C VAL A 540 14.58 31.53 13.25
N THR A 541 14.04 30.74 14.19
CA THR A 541 13.92 31.11 15.62
C THR A 541 15.24 30.92 16.38
N ARG A 542 15.27 31.17 17.70
CA ARG A 542 16.48 30.91 18.53
C ARG A 542 16.78 29.42 18.69
N GLU A 543 15.74 28.58 18.64
CA GLU A 543 15.82 27.12 18.79
C GLU A 543 16.38 26.45 17.53
N VAL A 544 16.25 27.07 16.35
CA VAL A 544 16.70 26.50 15.08
C VAL A 544 18.20 26.25 15.08
N THR A 545 18.54 24.97 14.94
CA THR A 545 19.90 24.42 14.87
C THR A 545 20.39 24.30 13.42
N HIS A 546 19.50 24.03 12.46
CA HIS A 546 19.87 23.75 11.07
C HIS A 546 19.02 24.56 10.08
N VAL A 547 19.68 25.18 9.09
CA VAL A 547 19.03 25.66 7.87
C VAL A 547 19.48 24.81 6.70
N VAL A 548 18.54 24.04 6.15
CA VAL A 548 18.74 23.25 4.93
C VAL A 548 18.30 24.11 3.75
N ALA A 549 19.21 24.41 2.84
CA ALA A 549 18.95 25.36 1.75
C ALA A 549 19.44 24.89 0.39
N ALA A 550 18.78 25.34 -0.68
CA ALA A 550 19.28 25.21 -2.05
C ALA A 550 20.07 26.44 -2.55
N LYS A 551 19.97 27.58 -1.86
CA LYS A 551 20.50 28.87 -2.32
C LYS A 551 21.09 29.67 -1.15
N ARG A 552 22.31 30.20 -1.32
CA ARG A 552 23.03 31.01 -0.31
C ARG A 552 22.40 32.39 -0.03
N GLY A 553 21.78 33.02 -1.04
CA GLY A 553 21.32 34.41 -0.96
C GLY A 553 20.02 34.65 -0.17
N THR A 554 19.42 33.65 0.46
CA THR A 554 18.09 33.79 1.06
C THR A 554 18.11 34.52 2.39
N GLU A 555 16.96 35.11 2.73
CA GLU A 555 16.71 35.71 4.05
C GLU A 555 16.99 34.74 5.20
N LYS A 556 16.55 33.49 5.05
CA LYS A 556 16.73 32.42 6.05
C LYS A 556 18.21 32.10 6.28
N VAL A 557 19.00 31.98 5.22
CA VAL A 557 20.45 31.74 5.32
C VAL A 557 21.17 32.92 5.97
N ARG A 558 20.82 34.16 5.62
CA ARG A 558 21.41 35.36 6.25
C ARG A 558 21.07 35.47 7.75
N GLN A 559 19.85 35.10 8.13
CA GLN A 559 19.42 35.03 9.54
C GLN A 559 20.11 33.90 10.33
N ALA A 560 20.55 32.84 9.65
CA ALA A 560 21.36 31.78 10.25
C ALA A 560 22.83 32.19 10.39
N LEU A 561 23.42 32.84 9.37
CA LEU A 561 24.80 33.37 9.43
C LEU A 561 25.00 34.38 10.57
N ALA A 562 23.95 35.09 10.98
CA ALA A 562 23.96 35.99 12.14
C ALA A 562 23.90 35.27 13.51
N LYS A 563 23.89 33.93 13.55
CA LYS A 563 23.81 33.11 14.77
C LYS A 563 24.98 32.14 14.85
N ALA A 564 25.68 32.15 15.97
CA ALA A 564 26.87 31.32 16.17
C ALA A 564 26.61 29.80 16.26
N HIS A 565 25.36 29.38 16.47
CA HIS A 565 24.98 27.99 16.77
C HIS A 565 24.11 27.32 15.70
N CYS A 566 24.04 27.88 14.49
CA CYS A 566 23.19 27.36 13.41
C CYS A 566 24.04 26.80 12.25
N ALA A 567 23.93 25.50 12.00
CA ALA A 567 24.51 24.84 10.84
C ALA A 567 23.74 25.22 9.57
N ILE A 568 24.47 25.46 8.48
CA ILE A 568 23.90 25.85 7.18
C ILE A 568 24.40 24.84 6.16
N VAL A 569 23.49 23.96 5.73
CA VAL A 569 23.82 22.78 4.94
C VAL A 569 23.06 22.77 3.61
N ASN A 570 23.65 22.11 2.62
CA ASN A 570 22.97 21.83 1.37
C ASN A 570 21.89 20.74 1.57
N PRO A 571 21.01 20.48 0.58
CA PRO A 571 19.86 19.59 0.75
C PRO A 571 20.24 18.12 0.92
N TYR A 572 21.41 17.70 0.40
CA TYR A 572 21.87 16.32 0.46
C TYR A 572 22.18 15.87 1.90
N TRP A 573 22.58 16.78 2.80
CA TRP A 573 22.75 16.45 4.22
C TRP A 573 21.49 15.80 4.81
N PHE A 574 20.33 16.38 4.50
CA PHE A 574 19.04 15.90 4.99
C PHE A 574 18.63 14.60 4.29
N LEU A 575 18.75 14.56 2.96
CA LEU A 575 18.40 13.38 2.16
C LEU A 575 19.25 12.17 2.54
N ASP A 576 20.56 12.32 2.64
CA ASP A 576 21.51 11.25 2.97
C ASP A 576 21.37 10.81 4.42
N SER A 577 20.98 11.72 5.34
CA SER A 577 20.68 11.35 6.73
C SER A 577 19.40 10.52 6.84
N VAL A 578 18.35 10.94 6.13
CA VAL A 578 17.06 10.23 6.04
C VAL A 578 17.20 8.89 5.32
N ALA A 579 18.01 8.83 4.26
CA ALA A 579 18.34 7.59 3.57
C ALA A 579 19.17 6.67 4.48
N ALA A 580 20.30 7.12 5.02
CA ALA A 580 21.16 6.26 5.85
C ALA A 580 20.54 5.80 7.17
N TRP A 581 19.46 6.44 7.64
CA TRP A 581 18.95 6.34 9.02
C TRP A 581 20.05 6.68 10.04
N GLU A 582 20.87 7.68 9.71
CA GLU A 582 22.04 8.10 10.46
C GLU A 582 22.26 9.58 10.19
N ARG A 583 22.32 10.43 11.23
CA ARG A 583 22.62 11.85 11.06
C ARG A 583 24.04 12.03 10.52
N LYS A 584 24.14 12.51 9.29
CA LYS A 584 25.43 12.85 8.67
C LYS A 584 26.04 14.09 9.32
N ARG A 585 27.36 14.20 9.26
CA ARG A 585 28.09 15.37 9.76
C ARG A 585 27.79 16.56 8.87
N GLU A 586 27.47 17.70 9.47
CA GLU A 586 27.09 18.91 8.77
C GLU A 586 28.25 19.49 7.95
N GLU A 587 29.49 19.23 8.39
CA GLU A 587 30.76 19.66 7.78
C GLU A 587 30.98 19.10 6.36
N ASP A 588 30.46 17.89 6.10
CA ASP A 588 30.62 17.20 4.81
C ASP A 588 29.64 17.75 3.74
N TYR A 589 28.68 18.60 4.14
CA TYR A 589 27.58 19.10 3.30
C TYR A 589 27.40 20.63 3.34
N PRO A 590 28.46 21.42 3.07
CA PRO A 590 28.34 22.87 3.03
C PRO A 590 27.33 23.32 1.96
N LEU A 591 26.54 24.33 2.31
CA LEU A 591 25.81 25.16 1.34
C LEU A 591 26.78 26.05 0.57
#